data_AF-A0A1G2VQN3-F1
#
_entry.id   AF-A0A1G2VQN3-F1
#
_cell.length_a   1.000
_cell.length_b   1.000
_cell.length_c   1.000
_cell.angle_alpha   90.00
_cell.angle_beta   90.00
_cell.angle_gamma   90.00
#
_symmetry.space_group_name_H-M   'P 1'
#
loop_
_entity.id
_entity.type
_entity.pdbx_description
1 polymer ?
#
loop_
_entity_poly.entity_id
_entity_poly.type
_entity_poly.pdbx_seq_one_letter_code
_entity_poly.pdbx_strand_id
1 'polypeptide(L)'
;MAEVLATSGFFIFSFLATVTLFLLWGIVSSVSKEDRPRVFIGIAIWWLLPILIYFATPLLPSYAPYPCSNPIRNILRVPENSPSLTPLLLSIVALIITAVVKHGWKKYKQVRLFHIWTSRLVGFWLMIILAFFLILSSVTFGLFGLRARGRDARRITDLRMIHNALELYFVKHENYPSTQNWEEFEAAINLNLGAAVIPNDPIYPKRTYEYRAACVNNKCAGYALKALLDDCGSTALKQDTDGIVLGLDCNDPAYCTKENTE
;
A
#
# COMPACT_ATOMS: atom_id res chain seq x y z
N MET A 1 3.21 5.77 -0.86
CA MET A 1 3.63 4.38 -0.58
C MET A 1 5.10 4.15 -0.89
N ALA A 2 5.65 4.68 -2.00
CA ALA A 2 7.07 4.58 -2.32
C ALA A 2 8.02 5.17 -1.25
N GLU A 3 7.68 6.31 -0.64
CA GLU A 3 8.58 6.98 0.33
C GLU A 3 8.72 6.24 1.68
N VAL A 4 7.67 5.54 2.14
CA VAL A 4 7.71 4.79 3.41
C VAL A 4 8.46 3.46 3.24
N LEU A 5 8.35 2.83 2.07
CA LEU A 5 9.15 1.64 1.74
C LEU A 5 10.62 1.99 1.48
N ALA A 6 10.90 3.14 0.87
CA ALA A 6 12.26 3.63 0.66
C ALA A 6 12.97 3.95 1.99
N THR A 7 12.28 4.61 2.92
CA THR A 7 12.85 4.95 4.23
C THR A 7 13.06 3.72 5.12
N SER A 8 12.10 2.79 5.18
CA SER A 8 12.26 1.55 5.95
C SER A 8 13.34 0.63 5.36
N GLY A 9 13.45 0.54 4.04
CA GLY A 9 14.54 -0.16 3.36
C GLY A 9 15.91 0.42 3.74
N PHE A 10 16.04 1.74 3.71
CA PHE A 10 17.30 2.44 4.07
C PHE A 10 17.75 2.13 5.50
N PHE A 11 16.84 2.10 6.48
CA PHE A 11 17.18 1.75 7.87
C PHE A 11 17.65 0.30 8.01
N ILE A 12 17.01 -0.65 7.33
CA ILE A 12 17.39 -2.06 7.36
C ILE A 12 18.77 -2.25 6.72
N PHE A 13 19.02 -1.62 5.57
CA PHE A 13 20.33 -1.65 4.91
C PHE A 13 21.43 -1.04 5.76
N SER A 14 21.18 0.14 6.38
CA SER A 14 22.13 0.80 7.27
C SER A 14 22.46 -0.05 8.50
N PHE A 15 21.47 -0.69 9.11
CA PHE A 15 21.68 -1.55 10.27
C PHE A 15 22.49 -2.80 9.92
N LEU A 16 22.12 -3.52 8.84
CA LEU A 16 22.89 -4.66 8.33
C LEU A 16 24.32 -4.28 7.96
N ALA A 17 24.51 -3.08 7.42
CA ALA A 17 25.80 -2.46 7.19
C ALA A 17 26.60 -2.33 8.51
N THR A 18 26.06 -1.68 9.53
CA THR A 18 26.81 -1.50 10.79
C THR A 18 27.19 -2.83 11.47
N VAL A 19 26.30 -3.82 11.46
CA VAL A 19 26.55 -5.16 12.02
C VAL A 19 27.65 -5.89 11.25
N THR A 20 27.63 -5.83 9.92
CA THR A 20 28.65 -6.49 9.10
C THR A 20 30.02 -5.81 9.25
N LEU A 21 30.10 -4.48 9.36
CA LEU A 21 31.37 -3.80 9.68
C LEU A 21 31.95 -4.25 11.02
N PHE A 22 31.11 -4.44 12.03
CA PHE A 22 31.55 -4.85 13.37
C PHE A 22 32.12 -6.28 13.36
N LEU A 23 31.46 -7.20 12.66
CA LEU A 23 31.95 -8.58 12.49
C LEU A 23 33.24 -8.63 11.67
N LEU A 24 33.35 -7.80 10.64
CA LEU A 24 34.54 -7.71 9.79
C LEU A 24 35.73 -7.08 10.53
N TRP A 25 35.49 -6.10 11.40
CA TRP A 25 36.53 -5.55 12.27
C TRP A 25 37.08 -6.61 13.24
N GLY A 26 36.22 -7.47 13.79
CA GLY A 26 36.62 -8.62 14.58
C GLY A 26 37.55 -9.57 13.80
N ILE A 27 37.22 -9.88 12.54
CA ILE A 27 38.06 -10.72 11.68
C ILE A 27 39.41 -10.06 11.38
N VAL A 28 39.42 -8.79 11.00
CA VAL A 28 40.66 -8.04 10.69
C VAL A 28 41.59 -7.94 11.90
N SER A 29 41.03 -7.79 13.11
CA SER A 29 41.82 -7.71 14.34
C SER A 29 42.56 -9.03 14.68
N SER A 30 42.07 -10.15 14.13
CA SER A 30 42.66 -11.49 14.32
C SER A 30 43.77 -11.83 13.32
N VAL A 31 43.98 -11.01 12.29
CA VAL A 31 44.95 -11.24 11.21
C VAL A 31 46.28 -10.56 11.51
N SER A 32 47.38 -11.25 11.20
CA SER A 32 48.75 -10.71 11.32
C SER A 32 48.89 -9.35 10.63
N LYS A 33 49.72 -8.46 11.19
CA LYS A 33 49.85 -7.08 10.71
C LYS A 33 50.20 -6.98 9.23
N GLU A 34 50.92 -7.96 8.71
CA GLU A 34 51.44 -8.04 7.34
C GLU A 34 50.37 -8.42 6.30
N ASP A 35 49.34 -9.17 6.69
CA ASP A 35 48.26 -9.64 5.80
C ASP A 35 47.01 -8.73 5.81
N ARG A 36 46.90 -7.81 6.79
CA ARG A 36 45.77 -6.86 6.90
C ARG A 36 45.42 -6.13 5.60
N PRO A 37 46.35 -5.55 4.81
CA PRO A 37 45.95 -4.76 3.64
C PRO A 37 45.21 -5.61 2.58
N ARG A 38 45.54 -6.89 2.42
CA ARG A 38 44.86 -7.79 1.47
C ARG A 38 43.45 -8.14 1.93
N VAL A 39 43.26 -8.32 3.24
CA VAL A 39 41.94 -8.60 3.84
C VAL A 39 41.03 -7.37 3.73
N PHE A 40 41.55 -6.16 3.94
CA PHE A 40 40.78 -4.92 3.76
C PHE A 40 40.25 -4.74 2.35
N ILE A 41 41.05 -5.05 1.31
CA ILE A 41 40.62 -4.93 -0.09
C ILE A 41 39.47 -5.91 -0.39
N GLY A 42 39.59 -7.17 0.07
CA GLY A 42 38.52 -8.17 -0.13
C GLY A 42 37.20 -7.77 0.54
N ILE A 43 37.28 -7.19 1.74
CA ILE A 43 36.11 -6.69 2.47
C ILE A 43 35.47 -5.49 1.75
N ALA A 44 36.28 -4.53 1.31
CA ALA A 44 35.80 -3.35 0.59
C ALA A 44 35.05 -3.73 -0.71
N ILE A 45 35.57 -4.69 -1.48
CA ILE A 45 34.92 -5.17 -2.70
C ILE A 45 33.58 -5.85 -2.38
N TRP A 46 33.55 -6.71 -1.36
CA TRP A 46 32.33 -7.43 -0.96
C TRP A 46 31.22 -6.49 -0.47
N TRP A 47 31.59 -5.32 0.05
CA TRP A 47 30.68 -4.30 0.54
C TRP A 47 30.19 -3.30 -0.50
N LEU A 48 31.06 -2.92 -1.44
CA LEU A 48 30.71 -1.96 -2.48
C LEU A 48 29.83 -2.59 -3.57
N LEU A 49 29.98 -3.90 -3.83
CA LEU A 49 29.22 -4.59 -4.87
C LEU A 49 27.69 -4.54 -4.67
N PRO A 50 27.13 -4.86 -3.47
CA PRO A 50 25.69 -4.81 -3.23
C PRO A 50 25.13 -3.38 -3.25
N ILE A 51 25.91 -2.39 -2.78
CA ILE A 51 25.53 -0.98 -2.83
C ILE A 51 25.42 -0.54 -4.30
N LEU A 52 26.39 -0.91 -5.13
CA LEU A 52 26.36 -0.60 -6.56
C LEU A 52 25.16 -1.26 -7.26
N ILE A 53 24.82 -2.50 -6.89
CA ILE A 53 23.65 -3.23 -7.43
C ILE A 53 22.33 -2.57 -6.98
N TYR A 54 22.25 -2.10 -5.74
CA TYR A 54 21.08 -1.40 -5.21
C TYR A 54 20.86 -0.05 -5.92
N PHE A 55 21.92 0.72 -6.16
CA PHE A 55 21.83 1.96 -6.93
C PHE A 55 21.61 1.73 -8.43
N ALA A 56 22.03 0.57 -8.97
CA ALA A 56 21.81 0.21 -10.36
C ALA A 56 20.45 -0.45 -10.63
N THR A 57 19.66 -0.79 -9.60
CA THR A 57 18.31 -1.33 -9.81
C THR A 57 17.36 -0.17 -10.10
N PRO A 58 16.75 -0.08 -11.30
CA PRO A 58 15.78 0.97 -11.59
C PRO A 58 14.62 0.85 -10.61
N LEU A 59 14.26 1.98 -9.97
CA LEU A 59 13.09 2.10 -9.12
C LEU A 59 11.88 1.58 -9.90
N LEU A 60 11.38 0.40 -9.53
CA LEU A 60 10.16 -0.14 -10.10
C LEU A 60 9.04 0.90 -9.89
N PRO A 61 8.19 1.14 -10.91
CA PRO A 61 7.09 2.08 -10.77
C PRO A 61 6.22 1.67 -9.59
N SER A 62 5.93 2.65 -8.73
CA SER A 62 5.02 2.52 -7.59
C SER A 62 3.74 1.82 -8.03
N TYR A 63 3.47 0.64 -7.46
CA TYR A 63 2.17 -0.03 -7.59
C TYR A 63 1.09 0.96 -7.15
N ALA A 64 0.32 1.47 -8.13
CA ALA A 64 -0.92 2.15 -7.86
C ALA A 64 -1.94 1.10 -7.39
N PRO A 65 -2.75 1.38 -6.35
CA PRO A 65 -3.86 0.51 -6.01
C PRO A 65 -4.81 0.42 -7.21
N TYR A 66 -5.10 -0.81 -7.62
CA TYR A 66 -5.96 -1.09 -8.77
C TYR A 66 -7.33 -0.43 -8.58
N PRO A 67 -7.82 0.37 -9.54
CA PRO A 67 -9.24 0.70 -9.57
C PRO A 67 -10.01 -0.59 -9.80
N CYS A 68 -11.09 -0.78 -9.05
CA CYS A 68 -11.99 -1.91 -9.17
C CYS A 68 -12.61 -1.90 -10.56
N SER A 69 -11.93 -2.59 -11.47
CA SER A 69 -12.34 -2.87 -12.83
C SER A 69 -12.10 -4.35 -13.05
N ASN A 70 -13.20 -5.06 -13.31
CA ASN A 70 -13.33 -6.44 -13.77
C ASN A 70 -12.07 -7.34 -13.72
N PRO A 71 -12.07 -8.44 -12.94
CA PRO A 71 -10.89 -9.31 -12.78
C PRO A 71 -10.47 -10.09 -14.04
N ILE A 72 -11.17 -9.95 -15.17
CA ILE A 72 -10.96 -10.79 -16.36
C ILE A 72 -10.15 -10.11 -17.47
N ARG A 73 -10.02 -8.76 -17.52
CA ARG A 73 -9.49 -8.09 -18.73
C ARG A 73 -8.03 -7.61 -18.69
N ASN A 74 -7.34 -7.67 -17.54
CA ASN A 74 -5.99 -7.08 -17.41
C ASN A 74 -4.83 -8.07 -17.20
N ILE A 75 -5.04 -9.37 -17.42
CA ILE A 75 -3.97 -10.39 -17.26
C ILE A 75 -3.11 -10.57 -18.53
N LEU A 76 -3.43 -9.95 -19.68
CA LEU A 76 -2.78 -10.28 -20.95
C LEU A 76 -2.05 -9.15 -21.70
N ARG A 77 -1.43 -8.20 -20.99
CA ARG A 77 -0.35 -7.40 -21.60
C ARG A 77 0.81 -7.17 -20.65
N VAL A 78 1.60 -8.21 -20.45
CA VAL A 78 3.04 -8.01 -20.25
C VAL A 78 3.70 -8.31 -21.61
N PRO A 79 4.37 -7.33 -22.25
CA PRO A 79 5.22 -7.61 -23.39
C PRO A 79 6.44 -8.39 -22.90
N GLU A 80 6.38 -9.71 -23.04
CA GLU A 80 7.54 -10.59 -22.97
C GLU A 80 8.37 -10.33 -24.24
N ASN A 81 9.35 -9.41 -24.16
CA ASN A 81 10.46 -9.34 -25.11
C ASN A 81 11.51 -8.33 -24.65
N SER A 82 12.61 -8.81 -24.07
CA SER A 82 13.96 -8.29 -24.38
C SER A 82 15.02 -9.35 -24.01
N PRO A 83 16.12 -9.43 -24.77
CA PRO A 83 16.99 -10.60 -24.84
C PRO A 83 17.84 -10.82 -23.59
N SER A 84 17.91 -12.08 -23.18
CA SER A 84 18.65 -12.61 -22.04
C SER A 84 20.17 -12.54 -22.23
N LEU A 85 20.80 -11.54 -21.62
CA LEU A 85 22.25 -11.52 -21.32
C LEU A 85 22.59 -12.05 -19.91
N THR A 86 21.59 -12.52 -19.16
CA THR A 86 21.72 -12.91 -17.75
C THR A 86 22.43 -14.24 -17.47
N PRO A 87 22.42 -15.31 -18.31
CA PRO A 87 23.00 -16.58 -17.90
C PRO A 87 24.54 -16.63 -18.00
N LEU A 88 25.15 -15.88 -18.92
CA LEU A 88 26.63 -15.85 -19.09
C LEU A 88 27.32 -14.98 -18.03
N LEU A 89 26.72 -13.85 -17.65
CA LEU A 89 27.25 -13.00 -16.58
C LEU A 89 27.16 -13.70 -15.21
N LEU A 90 26.08 -14.43 -14.94
CA LEU A 90 25.93 -15.20 -13.70
C LEU A 90 26.93 -16.37 -13.60
N SER A 91 27.24 -17.06 -14.70
CA SER A 91 28.19 -18.17 -14.67
C SER A 91 29.64 -17.69 -14.46
N ILE A 92 30.02 -16.56 -15.06
CA ILE A 92 31.35 -15.95 -14.87
C ILE A 92 31.50 -15.45 -13.42
N VAL A 93 30.47 -14.80 -12.86
CA VAL A 93 30.48 -14.36 -11.46
C VAL A 93 30.55 -15.55 -10.50
N ALA A 94 29.83 -16.64 -10.76
CA ALA A 94 29.89 -17.87 -9.95
C ALA A 94 31.28 -18.53 -9.98
N LEU A 95 31.98 -18.52 -11.13
CA LEU A 95 33.34 -19.04 -11.24
C LEU A 95 34.35 -18.22 -10.45
N ILE A 96 34.23 -16.89 -10.47
CA ILE A 96 35.11 -16.00 -9.71
C ILE A 96 34.90 -16.20 -8.20
N ILE A 97 33.64 -16.30 -7.74
CA ILE A 97 33.32 -16.53 -6.32
C ILE A 97 33.88 -17.88 -5.85
N THR A 98 33.66 -18.94 -6.62
CA THR A 98 34.16 -20.29 -6.26
C THR A 98 35.69 -20.37 -6.28
N ALA A 99 36.37 -19.68 -7.21
CA ALA A 99 37.83 -19.61 -7.25
C ALA A 99 38.40 -18.86 -6.03
N VAL A 100 37.82 -17.71 -5.65
CA VAL A 100 38.25 -16.92 -4.50
C VAL A 100 38.03 -17.69 -3.19
N VAL A 101 36.87 -18.34 -3.03
CA VAL A 101 36.57 -19.17 -1.84
C VAL A 101 37.52 -20.36 -1.74
N LYS A 102 37.78 -21.05 -2.86
CA LYS A 102 38.66 -22.24 -2.86
C LYS A 102 40.11 -21.89 -2.55
N HIS A 103 40.59 -20.72 -2.97
CA HIS A 103 41.97 -20.30 -2.70
C HIS A 103 42.18 -19.74 -1.28
N GLY A 104 41.14 -19.15 -0.66
CA GLY A 104 41.20 -18.59 0.71
C GLY A 104 41.16 -19.63 1.84
N TRP A 105 40.69 -20.85 1.59
CA TRP A 105 40.45 -21.85 2.65
C TRP A 105 41.68 -22.65 3.11
N LYS A 106 42.79 -22.63 2.36
CA LYS A 106 43.95 -23.48 2.67
C LYS A 106 44.77 -23.07 3.91
N LYS A 107 44.45 -21.93 4.54
CA LYS A 107 45.24 -21.38 5.67
C LYS A 107 44.47 -21.19 6.98
N TYR A 108 43.30 -21.81 7.16
CA TYR A 108 42.52 -21.74 8.41
C TYR A 108 42.34 -23.13 9.05
N LYS A 109 43.44 -23.75 9.48
CA LYS A 109 43.41 -25.00 10.27
C LYS A 109 43.91 -24.78 11.70
N GLN A 110 43.45 -23.71 12.39
CA GLN A 110 43.72 -23.60 13.85
C GLN A 110 42.89 -22.55 14.62
N VAL A 111 41.55 -22.56 14.52
CA VAL A 111 40.71 -21.74 15.42
C VAL A 111 39.53 -22.54 15.97
N ARG A 112 39.80 -23.68 16.63
CA ARG A 112 38.75 -24.54 17.23
C ARG A 112 38.18 -23.99 18.54
N LEU A 113 38.88 -23.05 19.19
CA LEU A 113 38.49 -22.50 20.50
C LEU A 113 37.76 -21.15 20.45
N PHE A 114 38.01 -20.31 19.43
CA PHE A 114 37.30 -19.02 19.26
C PHE A 114 35.84 -19.21 18.80
N HIS A 115 35.56 -20.30 18.08
CA HIS A 115 34.24 -20.62 17.53
C HIS A 115 33.18 -20.93 18.61
N ILE A 116 33.58 -21.38 19.81
CA ILE A 116 32.62 -21.76 20.86
C ILE A 116 32.14 -20.52 21.64
N TRP A 117 33.00 -19.52 21.82
CA TRP A 117 32.68 -18.29 22.54
C TRP A 117 31.85 -17.29 21.72
N THR A 118 32.11 -17.19 20.41
CA THR A 118 31.36 -16.27 19.54
C THR A 118 29.95 -16.79 19.22
N SER A 119 29.74 -18.11 19.09
CA SER A 119 28.41 -18.67 18.82
C SER A 119 27.41 -18.48 19.96
N ARG A 120 27.85 -18.46 21.22
CA ARG A 120 26.95 -18.31 22.37
C ARG A 120 26.44 -16.89 22.58
N LEU A 121 27.27 -15.88 22.29
CA LEU A 121 26.84 -14.47 22.35
C LEU A 121 26.00 -14.10 21.12
N VAL A 122 26.39 -14.53 19.92
CA VAL A 122 25.65 -14.21 18.68
C VAL A 122 24.21 -14.73 18.71
N GLY A 123 23.96 -15.92 19.29
CA GLY A 123 22.59 -16.45 19.42
C GLY A 123 21.65 -15.56 20.23
N PHE A 124 22.13 -14.96 21.33
CA PHE A 124 21.34 -14.07 22.18
C PHE A 124 20.94 -12.78 21.45
N TRP A 125 21.89 -12.15 20.77
CA TRP A 125 21.62 -10.94 19.98
C TRP A 125 20.63 -11.21 18.84
N LEU A 126 20.77 -12.35 18.14
CA LEU A 126 19.84 -12.73 17.07
C LEU A 126 18.41 -12.93 17.59
N MET A 127 18.23 -13.49 18.78
CA MET A 127 16.90 -13.66 19.39
C MET A 127 16.23 -12.32 19.69
N ILE A 128 16.98 -11.35 20.25
CA ILE A 128 16.47 -10.01 20.55
C ILE A 128 16.08 -9.26 19.27
N ILE A 129 16.95 -9.32 18.25
CA ILE A 129 16.71 -8.64 16.98
C ILE A 129 15.44 -9.19 16.32
N LEU A 130 15.26 -10.51 16.28
CA LEU A 130 14.07 -11.14 15.73
C LEU A 130 12.81 -10.75 16.49
N ALA A 131 12.84 -10.74 17.83
CA ALA A 131 11.71 -10.32 18.64
C ALA A 131 11.30 -8.87 18.34
N PHE A 132 12.27 -7.97 18.20
CA PHE A 132 12.02 -6.56 17.90
C PHE A 132 11.45 -6.37 16.50
N PHE A 133 11.99 -7.07 15.50
CA PHE A 133 11.47 -7.06 14.13
C PHE A 133 10.02 -7.56 14.05
N LEU A 134 9.67 -8.62 14.78
CA LEU A 134 8.30 -9.15 14.81
C LEU A 134 7.31 -8.15 15.40
N ILE A 135 7.67 -7.49 16.50
CA ILE A 135 6.82 -6.49 17.16
C ILE A 135 6.65 -5.26 16.25
N LEU A 136 7.74 -4.69 15.72
CA LEU A 136 7.69 -3.54 14.82
C LEU A 136 6.93 -3.83 13.53
N SER A 137 7.05 -5.04 12.99
CA SER A 137 6.36 -5.46 11.78
C SER A 137 4.84 -5.57 11.98
N SER A 138 4.36 -5.94 13.17
CA SER A 138 2.92 -6.09 13.43
C SER A 138 2.14 -4.78 13.29
N VAL A 139 2.78 -3.66 13.65
CA VAL A 139 2.14 -2.33 13.65
C VAL A 139 1.99 -1.79 12.23
N THR A 140 2.97 -2.04 11.35
CA THR A 140 2.94 -1.52 9.99
C THR A 140 1.85 -2.20 9.16
N PHE A 141 1.66 -3.52 9.28
CA PHE A 141 0.64 -4.22 8.50
C PHE A 141 -0.82 -3.82 8.82
N GLY A 142 -1.09 -3.30 10.02
CA GLY A 142 -2.44 -2.90 10.44
C GLY A 142 -2.95 -1.58 9.83
N LEU A 143 -2.08 -0.70 9.34
CA LEU A 143 -2.46 0.64 8.86
C LEU A 143 -2.83 0.71 7.38
N PHE A 144 -2.63 -0.36 6.61
CA PHE A 144 -2.72 -0.32 5.15
C PHE A 144 -4.15 -0.33 4.57
N GLY A 145 -5.19 -0.52 5.40
CA GLY A 145 -6.60 -0.42 4.97
C GLY A 145 -7.47 0.47 5.86
N LEU A 146 -7.01 0.84 7.06
CA LEU A 146 -7.83 1.56 8.05
C LEU A 146 -8.22 2.97 7.59
N ARG A 147 -7.38 3.65 6.80
CA ARG A 147 -7.72 4.98 6.26
C ARG A 147 -8.81 4.92 5.20
N ALA A 148 -8.77 3.92 4.33
CA ALA A 148 -9.81 3.69 3.33
C ALA A 148 -11.13 3.33 4.00
N ARG A 149 -11.11 2.35 4.93
CA ARG A 149 -12.28 1.97 5.72
C ARG A 149 -12.84 3.11 6.57
N GLY A 150 -11.98 3.96 7.13
CA GLY A 150 -12.41 5.15 7.88
C GLY A 150 -13.11 6.18 6.99
N ARG A 151 -12.65 6.38 5.75
CA ARG A 151 -13.36 7.21 4.76
C ARG A 151 -14.68 6.58 4.33
N ASP A 152 -14.72 5.28 4.10
CA ASP A 152 -15.93 4.58 3.69
C ASP A 152 -17.01 4.60 4.79
N ALA A 153 -16.62 4.42 6.05
CA ALA A 153 -17.53 4.58 7.19
C ALA A 153 -18.10 6.00 7.28
N ARG A 154 -17.27 7.02 6.99
CA ARG A 154 -17.71 8.41 6.89
C ARG A 154 -18.70 8.61 5.75
N ARG A 155 -18.42 8.10 4.54
CA ARG A 155 -19.33 8.18 3.38
C ARG A 155 -20.70 7.59 3.67
N ILE A 156 -20.77 6.43 4.32
CA ILE A 156 -22.04 5.80 4.68
C ILE A 156 -22.82 6.67 5.68
N THR A 157 -22.11 7.28 6.65
CA THR A 157 -22.72 8.19 7.64
C THR A 157 -23.22 9.46 6.97
N ASP A 158 -22.43 10.03 6.05
CA ASP A 158 -22.76 11.22 5.27
C ASP A 158 -24.02 10.98 4.43
N LEU A 159 -24.14 9.84 3.75
CA LEU A 159 -25.35 9.47 3.00
C LEU A 159 -26.61 9.36 3.88
N ARG A 160 -26.48 8.87 5.12
CA ARG A 160 -27.61 8.83 6.07
C ARG A 160 -28.03 10.23 6.52
N MET A 161 -27.07 11.14 6.69
CA MET A 161 -27.38 12.54 6.98
C MET A 161 -28.10 13.20 5.79
N ILE A 162 -27.68 12.89 4.57
CA ILE A 162 -28.33 13.37 3.33
C ILE A 162 -29.75 12.82 3.21
N HIS A 163 -29.96 11.53 3.47
CA HIS A 163 -31.29 10.91 3.52
C HIS A 163 -32.22 11.69 4.48
N ASN A 164 -31.80 11.89 5.74
CA ASN A 164 -32.61 12.65 6.71
C ASN A 164 -32.90 14.09 6.25
N ALA A 165 -31.95 14.75 5.57
CA ALA A 165 -32.16 16.09 5.02
C ALA A 165 -33.18 16.10 3.87
N LEU A 166 -33.16 15.07 3.02
CA LEU A 166 -34.14 14.86 1.96
C LEU A 166 -35.54 14.63 2.53
N GLU A 167 -35.67 13.82 3.60
CA GLU A 167 -36.97 13.62 4.27
C GLU A 167 -37.52 14.94 4.84
N LEU A 168 -36.67 15.74 5.48
CA LEU A 168 -37.08 17.07 5.96
C LEU A 168 -37.48 18.01 4.82
N TYR A 169 -36.78 17.94 3.68
CA TYR A 169 -37.12 18.71 2.49
C TYR A 169 -38.48 18.30 1.93
N PHE A 170 -38.77 16.98 1.88
CA PHE A 170 -40.03 16.44 1.41
C PHE A 170 -41.20 16.89 2.29
N VAL A 171 -41.06 16.87 3.62
CA VAL A 171 -42.09 17.36 4.54
C VAL A 171 -42.44 18.84 4.29
N LYS A 172 -41.47 19.65 3.85
CA LYS A 172 -41.68 21.08 3.61
C LYS A 172 -42.25 21.41 2.22
N HIS A 173 -41.86 20.68 1.18
CA HIS A 173 -42.20 21.00 -0.21
C HIS A 173 -43.11 19.97 -0.89
N GLU A 174 -43.45 18.89 -0.19
CA GLU A 174 -44.21 17.73 -0.68
C GLU A 174 -43.58 17.09 -1.94
N ASN A 175 -42.28 17.30 -2.12
CA ASN A 175 -41.55 16.94 -3.33
C ASN A 175 -40.05 16.89 -3.03
N TYR A 176 -39.32 15.93 -3.61
CA TYR A 176 -37.87 15.93 -3.59
C TYR A 176 -37.28 16.93 -4.62
N PRO A 177 -36.06 17.44 -4.43
CA PRO A 177 -35.42 18.32 -5.40
C PRO A 177 -35.26 17.63 -6.77
N SER A 178 -35.74 18.23 -7.85
CA SER A 178 -35.66 17.65 -9.21
C SER A 178 -34.28 17.79 -9.87
N THR A 179 -33.24 18.07 -9.10
CA THR A 179 -31.87 18.32 -9.55
C THR A 179 -31.16 17.04 -9.96
N GLN A 180 -30.35 17.11 -11.02
CA GLN A 180 -29.56 15.97 -11.51
C GLN A 180 -28.07 16.13 -11.19
N ASN A 181 -27.63 17.33 -10.81
CA ASN A 181 -26.24 17.63 -10.46
C ASN A 181 -26.10 17.77 -8.94
N TRP A 182 -24.95 17.32 -8.39
CA TRP A 182 -24.68 17.40 -6.95
C TRP A 182 -24.65 18.84 -6.43
N GLU A 183 -24.06 19.77 -7.19
CA GLU A 183 -23.94 21.19 -6.80
C GLU A 183 -25.31 21.89 -6.74
N GLU A 184 -26.19 21.61 -7.72
CA GLU A 184 -27.56 22.12 -7.72
C GLU A 184 -28.38 21.55 -6.56
N PHE A 185 -28.19 20.25 -6.26
CA PHE A 185 -28.81 19.59 -5.12
C PHE A 185 -28.37 20.23 -3.79
N GLU A 186 -27.07 20.42 -3.60
CA GLU A 186 -26.51 21.06 -2.41
C GLU A 186 -27.06 22.48 -2.24
N ALA A 187 -27.12 23.27 -3.31
CA ALA A 187 -27.72 24.59 -3.28
C ALA A 187 -29.22 24.57 -2.93
N ALA A 188 -29.98 23.64 -3.51
CA ALA A 188 -31.41 23.50 -3.25
C ALA A 188 -31.70 23.16 -1.78
N ILE A 189 -30.90 22.28 -1.17
CA ILE A 189 -31.07 21.94 0.24
C ILE A 189 -30.64 23.09 1.16
N ASN A 190 -29.46 23.68 0.91
CA ASN A 190 -28.91 24.74 1.75
C ASN A 190 -29.81 25.98 1.79
N LEU A 191 -30.36 26.39 0.64
CA LEU A 191 -31.25 27.55 0.55
C LEU A 191 -32.58 27.32 1.28
N ASN A 192 -33.12 26.11 1.22
CA ASN A 192 -34.48 25.82 1.68
C ASN A 192 -34.56 25.28 3.12
N LEU A 193 -33.51 24.68 3.65
CA LEU A 193 -33.45 24.16 5.02
C LEU A 193 -32.65 25.05 5.99
N GLY A 194 -31.97 26.09 5.50
CA GLY A 194 -31.50 27.22 6.31
C GLY A 194 -30.29 26.99 7.23
N ALA A 195 -29.76 25.77 7.37
CA ALA A 195 -28.52 25.51 8.12
C ALA A 195 -27.91 24.10 7.96
N ALA A 196 -28.56 23.19 7.22
CA ALA A 196 -28.06 21.82 7.06
C ALA A 196 -26.98 21.77 5.98
N VAL A 197 -25.74 22.14 6.33
CA VAL A 197 -24.59 21.95 5.44
C VAL A 197 -24.45 20.45 5.19
N ILE A 198 -24.82 20.02 3.99
CA ILE A 198 -24.63 18.64 3.55
C ILE A 198 -23.11 18.37 3.46
N PRO A 199 -22.61 17.25 4.00
CA PRO A 199 -21.21 16.89 3.87
C PRO A 199 -20.84 16.57 2.42
N ASN A 200 -19.63 16.97 2.03
CA ASN A 200 -18.99 16.55 0.78
C ASN A 200 -18.11 15.32 0.99
N ASP A 201 -17.82 14.59 -0.09
CA ASP A 201 -16.96 13.39 -0.03
C ASP A 201 -15.60 13.72 0.58
N PRO A 202 -15.00 12.83 1.41
CA PRO A 202 -13.69 13.06 2.02
C PRO A 202 -12.53 13.33 1.04
N ILE A 203 -12.71 13.07 -0.26
CA ILE A 203 -11.72 13.28 -1.32
C ILE A 203 -12.17 14.41 -2.29
N TYR A 204 -13.12 15.26 -1.92
CA TYR A 204 -13.49 16.44 -2.68
C TYR A 204 -12.26 17.34 -2.98
N PRO A 205 -12.14 17.93 -4.19
CA PRO A 205 -13.07 17.93 -5.34
C PRO A 205 -12.88 16.76 -6.31
N LYS A 206 -12.02 15.79 -6.01
CA LYS A 206 -11.74 14.68 -6.94
C LYS A 206 -12.91 13.70 -7.06
N ARG A 207 -13.74 13.61 -6.03
CA ARG A 207 -14.95 12.78 -5.95
C ARG A 207 -16.05 13.55 -5.23
N THR A 208 -17.28 13.29 -5.62
CA THR A 208 -18.51 13.81 -5.03
C THR A 208 -19.53 12.68 -4.92
N TYR A 209 -20.55 12.89 -4.09
CA TYR A 209 -21.73 12.03 -4.10
C TYR A 209 -22.57 12.28 -5.36
N GLU A 210 -23.39 11.30 -5.72
CA GLU A 210 -24.33 11.44 -6.83
C GLU A 210 -25.77 11.27 -6.32
N TYR A 211 -26.66 12.10 -6.85
CA TYR A 211 -28.08 12.13 -6.51
C TYR A 211 -28.92 12.06 -7.79
N ARG A 212 -30.01 11.28 -7.76
CA ARG A 212 -31.04 11.26 -8.79
C ARG A 212 -32.42 11.25 -8.15
N ALA A 213 -33.30 12.11 -8.62
CA ALA A 213 -34.71 12.10 -8.23
C ALA A 213 -35.56 11.26 -9.20
N ALA A 214 -36.51 10.51 -8.67
CA ALA A 214 -37.53 9.79 -9.41
C ALA A 214 -38.76 10.68 -9.58
N CYS A 215 -38.87 11.35 -10.74
CA CYS A 215 -39.91 12.33 -10.99
C CYS A 215 -40.92 11.85 -12.04
N VAL A 216 -42.20 11.95 -11.73
CA VAL A 216 -43.33 11.70 -12.63
C VAL A 216 -44.20 12.96 -12.67
N ASN A 217 -44.48 13.50 -13.86
CA ASN A 217 -45.29 14.72 -14.04
C ASN A 217 -44.87 15.90 -13.15
N ASN A 218 -43.56 16.14 -13.05
CA ASN A 218 -42.94 17.21 -12.25
C ASN A 218 -43.09 17.04 -10.72
N LYS A 219 -43.52 15.86 -10.26
CA LYS A 219 -43.51 15.46 -8.85
C LYS A 219 -42.50 14.33 -8.65
N CYS A 220 -41.52 14.58 -7.80
CA CYS A 220 -40.47 13.66 -7.41
C CYS A 220 -40.83 13.02 -6.07
N ALA A 221 -41.29 11.76 -6.13
CA ALA A 221 -41.75 11.01 -4.97
C ALA A 221 -40.69 10.03 -4.44
N GLY A 222 -39.56 9.88 -5.14
CA GLY A 222 -38.44 9.04 -4.70
C GLY A 222 -37.11 9.58 -5.18
N TYR A 223 -36.04 8.93 -4.73
CA TYR A 223 -34.68 9.28 -5.11
C TYR A 223 -33.72 8.11 -4.95
N ALA A 224 -32.53 8.26 -5.52
CA ALA A 224 -31.38 7.39 -5.29
C ALA A 224 -30.13 8.24 -5.01
N LEU A 225 -29.35 7.79 -4.04
CA LEU A 225 -28.06 8.35 -3.66
C LEU A 225 -26.97 7.31 -3.91
N LYS A 226 -25.82 7.77 -4.38
CA LYS A 226 -24.66 6.93 -4.64
C LYS A 226 -23.39 7.53 -4.04
N ALA A 227 -22.63 6.69 -3.34
CA ALA A 227 -21.25 6.97 -2.95
C ALA A 227 -20.34 5.86 -3.46
N LEU A 228 -19.26 6.20 -4.16
CA LEU A 228 -18.23 5.22 -4.50
C LEU A 228 -17.44 4.90 -3.21
N LEU A 229 -17.22 3.63 -2.89
CA LEU A 229 -16.34 3.22 -1.78
C LEU A 229 -14.90 2.98 -2.26
N ASP A 230 -13.94 3.05 -1.34
CA ASP A 230 -12.54 2.71 -1.63
C ASP A 230 -12.29 1.20 -1.46
N ASP A 231 -12.98 0.54 -0.52
CA ASP A 231 -12.91 -0.91 -0.27
C ASP A 231 -14.01 -1.67 -1.02
N CYS A 232 -13.63 -2.37 -2.09
CA CYS A 232 -14.54 -3.15 -2.93
C CYS A 232 -14.99 -4.47 -2.29
N GLY A 233 -14.43 -4.83 -1.12
CA GLY A 233 -14.88 -5.96 -0.31
C GLY A 233 -15.63 -5.52 0.94
N SER A 234 -16.09 -4.26 1.01
CA SER A 234 -16.82 -3.73 2.16
C SER A 234 -18.08 -4.54 2.41
N THR A 235 -18.33 -4.91 3.66
CA THR A 235 -19.58 -5.61 4.03
C THR A 235 -20.81 -4.74 3.85
N ALA A 236 -20.65 -3.42 3.75
CA ALA A 236 -21.74 -2.49 3.47
C ALA A 236 -22.34 -2.70 2.08
N LEU A 237 -21.53 -3.13 1.11
CA LEU A 237 -21.92 -3.43 -0.27
C LEU A 237 -22.77 -4.71 -0.41
N LYS A 238 -23.07 -5.38 0.70
CA LYS A 238 -23.99 -6.54 0.69
C LYS A 238 -25.41 -6.16 1.07
N GLN A 239 -25.61 -4.93 1.53
CA GLN A 239 -26.85 -4.43 2.11
C GLN A 239 -27.42 -3.24 1.34
N ASP A 240 -26.75 -2.82 0.28
CA ASP A 240 -27.14 -1.70 -0.55
C ASP A 240 -27.93 -2.17 -1.78
N THR A 241 -28.28 -1.21 -2.63
CA THR A 241 -29.10 -1.48 -3.81
C THR A 241 -28.22 -1.70 -5.02
N ASP A 242 -28.21 -2.92 -5.56
CA ASP A 242 -27.46 -3.26 -6.77
C ASP A 242 -28.19 -2.92 -8.08
N GLY A 243 -27.42 -2.81 -9.17
CA GLY A 243 -27.94 -2.67 -10.54
C GLY A 243 -28.08 -1.23 -11.01
N ILE A 244 -28.97 -0.99 -11.97
CA ILE A 244 -29.22 0.36 -12.50
C ILE A 244 -30.44 0.96 -11.82
N VAL A 245 -30.24 2.00 -11.02
CA VAL A 245 -31.29 2.68 -10.25
C VAL A 245 -31.41 4.13 -10.71
N LEU A 246 -32.55 4.50 -11.32
CA LEU A 246 -32.78 5.87 -11.84
C LEU A 246 -31.66 6.38 -12.77
N GLY A 247 -31.02 5.47 -13.51
CA GLY A 247 -29.89 5.78 -14.39
C GLY A 247 -28.51 5.83 -13.71
N LEU A 248 -28.43 5.59 -12.40
CA LEU A 248 -27.16 5.38 -11.69
C LEU A 248 -26.75 3.92 -11.79
N ASP A 249 -25.47 3.69 -12.12
CA ASP A 249 -24.83 2.39 -11.96
C ASP A 249 -24.45 2.21 -10.49
N CYS A 250 -25.18 1.32 -9.81
CA CYS A 250 -25.02 0.97 -8.42
C CYS A 250 -24.37 -0.41 -8.24
N ASN A 251 -23.67 -0.90 -9.26
CA ASN A 251 -22.85 -2.10 -9.07
C ASN A 251 -21.58 -1.76 -8.26
N ASP A 252 -21.10 -2.74 -7.51
CA ASP A 252 -19.85 -2.65 -6.75
C ASP A 252 -18.71 -2.02 -7.56
N PRO A 253 -17.99 -1.04 -6.99
CA PRO A 253 -17.94 -0.66 -5.58
C PRO A 253 -18.80 0.56 -5.20
N ALA A 254 -19.91 0.81 -5.89
CA ALA A 254 -20.80 1.93 -5.61
C ALA A 254 -21.82 1.55 -4.53
N TYR A 255 -21.75 2.19 -3.36
CA TYR A 255 -22.76 2.05 -2.32
C TYR A 255 -23.99 2.91 -2.65
N CYS A 256 -25.12 2.27 -2.90
CA CYS A 256 -26.36 2.95 -3.27
C CYS A 256 -27.51 2.77 -2.27
N THR A 257 -28.20 3.86 -1.97
CA THR A 257 -29.45 3.85 -1.20
C THR A 257 -30.55 4.52 -2.00
N LYS A 258 -31.77 4.00 -1.90
CA LYS A 258 -32.95 4.54 -2.56
C LYS A 258 -34.12 4.60 -1.60
N GLU A 259 -35.00 5.57 -1.84
CA GLU A 259 -36.33 5.58 -1.22
C GLU A 259 -37.32 4.89 -2.16
N ASN A 260 -38.14 4.00 -1.62
CA ASN A 260 -39.15 3.28 -2.41
C ASN A 260 -40.36 4.19 -2.62
N THR A 261 -40.72 4.43 -3.88
CA THR A 261 -42.02 4.98 -4.24
C THR A 261 -43.05 3.85 -4.12
N GLU A 262 -43.78 3.77 -3.00
CA GLU A 262 -45.05 3.03 -2.98
C GLU A 262 -46.12 3.77 -3.79
#